data_AF-A0A7Y5R0A0-F1
#
_entry.id   AF-A0A7Y5R0A0-F1
#
_cell.length_a   1.000
_cell.length_b   1.000
_cell.length_c   1.000
_cell.angle_alpha   90.00
_cell.angle_beta   90.00
_cell.angle_gamma   90.00
#
_symmetry.space_group_name_H-M   'P 1'
#
loop_
_entity.id
_entity.type
_entity.pdbx_description
1 polymer ?
#
loop_
_entity_poly.entity_id
_entity_poly.type
_entity_poly.pdbx_seq_one_letter_code
_entity_poly.pdbx_strand_id
1 'polypeptide(L)'
;DINSAERAVERNMLLEVTDLKRGSGVLATVGSTAPFVGLLGTTMGIVNAFTAMAATGSGGLASIGSGIAEALITTAFGLIVAIPAVWAYNYFQTKVDNLSAEMTYVSKEFIDYLIKGVSGEFGRSRFTREFNPQGAGNSNPISK
;
A
#
# COMPACT_ATOMS: atom_id res chain seq x y z
N ASP A 1 12.01 -24.03 -13.69
CA ASP A 1 10.54 -24.09 -13.69
C ASP A 1 9.90 -22.71 -13.68
N ILE A 2 9.14 -22.38 -14.74
CA ILE A 2 8.45 -21.08 -14.89
C ILE A 2 7.45 -20.85 -13.74
N ASN A 3 6.71 -21.89 -13.35
CA ASN A 3 5.76 -21.83 -12.22
C ASN A 3 6.44 -21.47 -10.88
N SER A 4 7.70 -21.86 -10.69
CA SER A 4 8.45 -21.50 -9.48
C SER A 4 8.93 -20.04 -9.53
N ALA A 5 9.27 -19.54 -10.72
CA ALA A 5 9.61 -18.14 -10.93
C ALA A 5 8.39 -17.22 -10.73
N GLU A 6 7.23 -17.58 -11.27
CA GLU A 6 5.96 -16.87 -11.08
C GLU A 6 5.62 -16.73 -9.58
N ARG A 7 5.63 -17.84 -8.84
CA ARG A 7 5.39 -17.84 -7.39
C ARG A 7 6.41 -17.00 -6.62
N ALA A 8 7.67 -17.00 -7.03
CA ALA A 8 8.71 -16.19 -6.39
C ALA A 8 8.48 -14.69 -6.62
N VAL A 9 8.09 -14.29 -7.83
CA VAL A 9 7.78 -12.91 -8.19
C VAL A 9 6.54 -12.43 -7.44
N GLU A 10 5.47 -13.23 -7.42
CA GLU A 10 4.24 -12.92 -6.69
C GLU A 10 4.51 -12.73 -5.18
N ARG A 11 5.29 -13.63 -4.58
CA ARG A 11 5.69 -13.50 -3.18
C ARG A 11 6.44 -12.21 -2.89
N ASN A 12 7.40 -11.83 -3.75
CA ASN A 12 8.19 -10.61 -3.54
C ASN A 12 7.32 -9.36 -3.73
N MET A 13 6.41 -9.35 -4.71
CA MET A 13 5.44 -8.25 -4.88
C MET A 13 4.58 -8.05 -3.62
N LEU A 14 4.10 -9.13 -3.01
CA LEU A 14 3.29 -9.03 -1.78
C LEU A 14 4.08 -8.45 -0.60
N LEU A 15 5.35 -8.82 -0.46
CA LEU A 15 6.24 -8.26 0.57
C LEU A 15 6.46 -6.76 0.33
N GLU A 16 6.77 -6.37 -0.91
CA GLU A 16 6.99 -4.97 -1.29
C GLU A 16 5.74 -4.10 -1.05
N VAL A 17 4.55 -4.58 -1.46
CA VAL A 17 3.29 -3.88 -1.22
C VAL A 17 3.01 -3.73 0.28
N THR A 18 3.38 -4.73 1.09
CA THR A 18 3.23 -4.66 2.55
C THR A 18 4.15 -3.59 3.14
N ASP A 19 5.40 -3.51 2.68
CA ASP A 19 6.35 -2.48 3.12
C ASP A 19 5.94 -1.08 2.65
N LEU A 20 5.38 -0.94 1.44
CA LEU A 20 4.83 0.31 0.94
C LEU A 20 3.60 0.80 1.75
N LYS A 21 2.82 -0.13 2.30
CA LYS A 21 1.70 0.19 3.21
C LYS A 21 2.17 0.55 4.62
N ARG A 22 3.46 0.37 4.94
CA ARG A 22 3.99 0.61 6.28
C ARG A 22 3.88 2.08 6.63
N GLY A 23 3.14 2.37 7.71
CA GLY A 23 2.87 3.73 8.17
C GLY A 23 1.56 4.33 7.69
N SER A 24 0.95 3.86 6.58
CA SER A 24 -0.37 4.37 6.15
C SER A 24 -1.46 4.07 7.19
N GLY A 25 -1.35 2.92 7.87
CA GLY A 25 -2.24 2.56 8.97
C GLY A 25 -2.23 3.58 10.12
N VAL A 26 -1.07 4.17 10.43
CA VAL A 26 -0.97 5.22 11.46
C VAL A 26 -1.72 6.47 11.03
N LEU A 27 -1.58 6.89 9.76
CA LEU A 27 -2.32 8.04 9.23
C LEU A 27 -3.84 7.79 9.25
N ALA A 28 -4.28 6.58 8.93
CA ALA A 28 -5.69 6.19 9.02
C ALA A 28 -6.22 6.29 10.46
N THR A 29 -5.47 5.75 11.42
CA THR A 29 -5.84 5.81 12.83
C THR A 29 -5.84 7.25 13.34
N VAL A 30 -4.82 8.05 13.04
CA VAL A 30 -4.77 9.46 13.46
C VAL A 30 -5.91 10.26 12.83
N GLY A 31 -6.17 10.10 11.53
CA GLY A 31 -7.25 10.80 10.84
C GLY A 31 -8.64 10.48 11.39
N SER A 32 -8.87 9.24 11.84
CA SER A 32 -10.14 8.81 12.43
C SER A 32 -10.27 9.12 13.92
N THR A 33 -9.17 9.10 14.68
CA THR A 33 -9.20 9.28 16.14
C THR A 33 -9.01 10.73 16.60
N ALA A 34 -8.26 11.56 15.86
CA ALA A 34 -7.97 12.95 16.23
C ALA A 34 -9.22 13.82 16.49
N PRO A 35 -10.33 13.71 15.72
CA PRO A 35 -11.56 14.47 16.01
C PRO A 35 -12.16 14.10 17.38
N PHE A 36 -12.09 12.82 17.77
CA PHE A 36 -12.59 12.35 19.06
C PHE A 36 -11.74 12.85 20.23
N VAL A 37 -10.42 12.99 20.03
CA VAL A 37 -9.54 13.63 21.02
C VAL A 37 -9.94 15.09 21.23
N GLY A 38 -10.24 15.81 20.14
CA GLY A 38 -10.73 17.20 20.22
C GLY A 38 -12.12 17.33 20.85
N LEU A 39 -13.01 16.37 20.62
CA LEU A 39 -14.32 16.28 21.30
C LEU A 39 -14.14 16.07 22.81
N LEU A 40 -13.25 15.14 23.20
CA LEU A 40 -12.93 14.86 24.61
C LEU A 40 -12.37 16.10 25.32
N GLY A 41 -11.53 16.88 24.65
CA GLY A 41 -11.04 18.15 25.20
C GLY A 41 -12.18 19.12 25.51
N THR A 42 -13.16 19.22 24.60
CA THR A 42 -14.32 20.10 24.79
C THR A 42 -15.23 19.63 25.92
N THR A 43 -15.47 18.32 26.06
CA THR A 43 -16.29 17.81 27.16
C THR A 43 -15.63 18.10 28.51
N MET A 44 -14.31 17.91 28.64
CA MET A 44 -13.56 18.23 29.85
C MET A 44 -13.55 19.74 30.14
N GLY A 45 -13.35 20.58 29.12
CA GLY A 45 -13.38 22.04 29.28
C GLY A 45 -14.73 22.57 29.74
N ILE A 46 -15.83 22.03 29.18
CA ILE A 46 -17.19 22.37 29.61
C ILE A 46 -17.42 21.96 31.06
N VAL A 47 -17.06 20.71 31.44
CA VAL A 47 -17.20 20.24 32.82
C VAL A 47 -16.45 21.17 33.79
N ASN A 48 -15.20 21.52 33.47
CA ASN A 48 -14.40 22.42 34.30
C ASN A 48 -15.03 23.82 34.44
N ALA A 49 -15.58 24.38 33.35
CA ALA A 49 -16.26 25.67 33.38
C ALA A 49 -17.49 25.65 34.32
N PHE A 50 -18.31 24.59 34.25
CA PHE A 50 -19.47 24.43 35.13
C PHE A 50 -19.07 24.18 36.59
N THR A 51 -18.01 23.40 36.85
CA THR A 51 -17.50 23.18 38.21
C THR A 51 -16.96 24.47 38.84
N ALA A 52 -16.25 25.29 38.06
CA ALA A 52 -15.75 26.59 38.52
C ALA A 52 -16.91 27.54 38.90
N MET A 53 -17.95 27.63 38.05
CA MET A 53 -19.15 28.43 38.34
C MET A 53 -19.87 27.94 39.60
N ALA A 54 -19.97 26.63 39.80
CA ALA A 54 -20.58 26.06 41.00
C ALA A 54 -19.78 26.40 42.27
N ALA A 55 -18.44 26.43 42.19
CA ALA A 55 -17.57 26.77 43.31
C ALA A 55 -17.60 28.26 43.68
N THR A 56 -17.71 29.16 42.70
CA THR A 56 -17.73 30.61 42.97
C THR A 56 -19.10 31.14 43.40
N GLY A 57 -20.16 30.33 43.30
CA GLY A 57 -21.54 30.71 43.63
C GLY A 57 -22.10 31.87 42.77
N SER A 58 -21.33 32.34 41.79
CA SER A 58 -21.63 33.48 40.92
C SER A 58 -22.13 32.93 39.60
N GLY A 59 -23.45 32.75 39.53
CA GLY A 59 -24.14 32.33 38.31
C GLY A 59 -24.13 33.43 37.26
N GLY A 60 -23.77 33.08 36.02
CA GLY A 60 -23.88 33.98 34.88
C GLY A 60 -23.19 33.43 33.63
N LEU A 61 -23.77 33.66 32.45
CA LEU A 61 -23.16 33.27 31.17
C LEU A 61 -21.75 33.87 30.98
N ALA A 62 -21.51 35.04 31.56
CA ALA A 62 -20.20 35.69 31.52
C ALA A 62 -19.12 34.93 32.31
N SER A 63 -19.46 34.20 33.38
CA SER A 63 -18.47 33.47 34.20
C SER A 63 -18.01 32.16 33.57
N ILE A 64 -18.84 31.55 32.71
CA ILE A 64 -18.50 30.31 31.99
C ILE A 64 -18.04 30.55 30.54
N GLY A 65 -18.30 31.73 29.98
CA GLY A 65 -18.06 32.03 28.57
C GLY A 65 -16.60 31.81 28.13
N SER A 66 -15.63 32.22 28.98
CA SER A 66 -14.21 32.03 28.67
C SER A 66 -13.81 30.55 28.66
N GLY A 67 -14.29 29.75 29.63
CA GLY A 67 -13.96 28.32 29.70
C GLY A 67 -14.57 27.52 28.55
N ILE A 68 -15.76 27.88 28.09
CA ILE A 68 -16.38 27.26 26.91
C ILE A 68 -15.65 27.66 25.62
N ALA A 69 -15.20 28.91 25.50
CA ALA A 69 -14.42 29.35 24.35
C ALA A 69 -13.10 28.58 24.23
N GLU A 70 -12.38 28.36 25.33
CA GLU A 70 -11.18 27.52 25.37
C GLU A 70 -11.49 26.07 25.00
N ALA A 71 -12.60 25.52 25.51
CA ALA A 71 -13.05 24.17 25.17
C ALA A 71 -13.19 24.00 23.65
N LEU A 72 -13.85 24.94 22.97
CA LEU A 72 -14.08 24.91 21.51
C LEU A 72 -12.78 24.95 20.68
N ILE A 73 -11.75 25.65 21.17
CA ILE A 73 -10.44 25.69 20.51
C ILE A 73 -9.82 24.28 20.45
N THR A 74 -10.03 23.46 21.47
CA THR A 74 -9.55 22.08 21.52
C THR A 74 -10.14 21.20 20.40
N THR A 75 -11.43 21.37 20.09
CA THR A 75 -12.05 20.70 18.93
C THR A 75 -11.48 21.21 17.61
N ALA A 76 -11.25 22.52 17.47
CA ALA A 76 -10.64 23.07 16.28
C ALA A 76 -9.25 22.44 16.02
N PHE A 77 -8.44 22.25 17.07
CA PHE A 77 -7.16 21.53 16.96
C PHE A 77 -7.32 20.08 16.52
N GLY A 78 -8.29 19.34 17.08
CA GLY A 78 -8.57 17.96 16.65
C GLY A 78 -8.90 17.85 15.16
N LEU A 79 -9.64 18.82 14.61
CA LEU A 79 -9.95 18.89 13.18
C LEU A 79 -8.74 19.29 12.34
N ILE A 80 -7.97 20.28 12.79
CA ILE A 80 -6.74 20.74 12.10
C ILE A 80 -5.73 19.59 11.96
N VAL A 81 -5.65 18.69 12.93
CA VAL A 81 -4.79 17.50 12.85
C VAL A 81 -5.40 16.40 11.99
N ALA A 82 -6.72 16.18 12.08
CA ALA A 82 -7.41 15.12 11.35
C ALA A 82 -7.41 15.33 9.83
N ILE A 83 -7.66 16.56 9.36
CA ILE A 83 -7.83 16.85 7.93
C ILE A 83 -6.56 16.52 7.12
N PRO A 84 -5.36 17.02 7.49
CA PRO A 84 -4.13 16.69 6.77
C PRO A 84 -3.77 15.20 6.86
N ALA A 85 -4.05 14.55 8.00
CA ALA A 85 -3.80 13.12 8.17
C ALA A 85 -4.64 12.28 7.19
N VAL A 86 -5.93 12.63 7.03
CA VAL A 86 -6.82 11.96 6.07
C VAL A 86 -6.41 12.24 4.63
N TRP A 87 -6.00 13.48 4.30
CA TRP A 87 -5.50 13.80 2.95
C TRP A 87 -4.25 13.00 2.60
N ALA A 88 -3.27 12.96 3.51
CA ALA A 88 -2.06 12.19 3.31
C ALA A 88 -2.36 10.69 3.21
N TYR A 89 -3.25 10.14 4.05
CA TYR A 89 -3.67 8.74 3.96
C TYR A 89 -4.25 8.41 2.58
N ASN A 90 -5.19 9.23 2.08
CA ASN A 90 -5.78 9.00 0.76
C ASN A 90 -4.73 9.08 -0.35
N TYR A 91 -3.83 10.07 -0.30
CA TYR A 91 -2.76 10.20 -1.29
C TYR A 91 -1.83 8.98 -1.32
N PHE A 92 -1.35 8.54 -0.14
CA PHE A 92 -0.48 7.37 -0.05
C PHE A 92 -1.22 6.10 -0.47
N GLN A 93 -2.49 5.95 -0.10
CA GLN A 93 -3.29 4.79 -0.49
C GLN A 93 -3.40 4.67 -2.01
N THR A 94 -3.80 5.74 -2.70
CA THR A 94 -3.87 5.76 -4.17
C THR A 94 -2.50 5.49 -4.80
N LYS A 95 -1.42 6.03 -4.24
CA LYS A 95 -0.07 5.83 -4.76
C LYS A 95 0.36 4.37 -4.65
N VAL A 96 0.13 3.73 -3.50
CA VAL A 96 0.44 2.32 -3.26
C VAL A 96 -0.39 1.42 -4.19
N ASP A 97 -1.66 1.74 -4.40
CA ASP A 97 -2.53 0.96 -5.28
C ASP A 97 -2.06 1.05 -6.74
N ASN A 98 -1.66 2.24 -7.21
CA ASN A 98 -1.08 2.42 -8.54
C ASN A 98 0.23 1.64 -8.72
N LEU A 99 1.15 1.72 -7.75
CA LEU A 99 2.41 0.95 -7.74
C LEU A 99 2.15 -0.56 -7.75
N SER A 100 1.17 -1.02 -6.97
CA SER A 100 0.78 -2.44 -6.92
C SER A 100 0.24 -2.92 -8.27
N ALA A 101 -0.56 -2.11 -8.94
CA ALA A 101 -1.09 -2.39 -10.27
C ALA A 101 0.03 -2.46 -11.33
N GLU A 102 0.96 -1.51 -11.29
CA GLU A 102 2.12 -1.46 -12.20
C GLU A 102 3.04 -2.68 -12.02
N MET A 103 3.37 -3.04 -10.77
CA MET A 103 4.16 -4.25 -10.47
C MET A 103 3.49 -5.53 -11.00
N THR A 104 2.17 -5.62 -10.88
CA THR A 104 1.39 -6.75 -11.40
C THR A 104 1.44 -6.81 -12.93
N TYR A 105 1.31 -5.67 -13.60
CA TYR A 105 1.37 -5.59 -15.05
C TYR A 105 2.74 -6.01 -15.58
N VAL A 106 3.81 -5.42 -15.05
CA VAL A 106 5.20 -5.72 -15.45
C VAL A 106 5.55 -7.18 -15.18
N SER A 107 5.10 -7.75 -14.06
CA SER A 107 5.32 -9.18 -13.77
C SER A 107 4.64 -10.09 -14.79
N LYS A 108 3.40 -9.80 -15.20
CA LYS A 108 2.70 -10.58 -16.21
C LYS A 108 3.41 -10.52 -17.56
N GLU A 109 3.84 -9.33 -17.97
CA GLU A 109 4.59 -9.15 -19.21
C GLU A 109 5.90 -9.93 -19.18
N PHE A 110 6.63 -9.88 -18.06
CA PHE A 110 7.87 -10.64 -17.86
C PHE A 110 7.65 -12.16 -17.96
N ILE A 111 6.61 -12.69 -17.32
CA ILE A 111 6.28 -14.12 -17.40
C ILE A 111 5.89 -14.53 -18.84
N ASP A 112 5.12 -13.70 -19.56
CA ASP A 112 4.76 -13.98 -20.95
C ASP A 112 5.99 -14.01 -21.86
N TYR A 113 6.95 -13.08 -21.69
CA TYR A 113 8.22 -13.13 -22.39
C TYR A 113 9.03 -14.40 -22.08
N LEU A 114 9.08 -14.84 -20.82
CA LEU A 114 9.77 -16.07 -20.44
C LEU A 114 9.11 -17.31 -21.08
N ILE A 115 7.78 -17.38 -21.09
CA ILE A 115 7.04 -18.48 -21.74
C ILE A 115 7.32 -18.50 -23.25
N LYS A 116 7.28 -17.33 -23.90
CA LYS A 116 7.55 -17.20 -25.33
C LYS A 116 9.01 -17.54 -25.68
N GLY A 117 9.97 -17.10 -24.88
CA GLY A 117 11.40 -17.39 -25.06
C GLY A 117 11.71 -18.88 -24.95
N VAL A 118 11.20 -19.54 -23.91
CA VAL A 118 11.36 -20.99 -23.72
C VAL A 118 10.71 -21.78 -24.85
N SER A 119 9.51 -21.38 -25.29
CA SER A 119 8.82 -22.01 -26.42
C SER A 119 9.59 -21.85 -27.74
N GLY A 120 10.23 -20.70 -27.94
CA GLY A 120 11.07 -20.41 -29.12
C GLY A 120 12.36 -21.23 -29.18
N GLU A 121 13.07 -21.42 -28.07
CA GLU A 121 14.25 -22.29 -28.01
C GLU A 121 13.89 -23.78 -28.18
N PHE A 122 12.78 -24.22 -27.60
CA PHE A 122 12.34 -25.62 -27.70
C PHE A 122 11.89 -25.99 -29.12
N GLY A 123 11.20 -25.08 -29.81
CA GLY A 123 10.77 -25.27 -31.21
C GLY A 123 11.93 -25.34 -32.19
N ARG A 124 12.98 -24.51 -32.01
CA ARG A 124 14.17 -24.54 -32.88
C ARG A 124 15.03 -25.79 -32.67
N SER A 125 15.15 -26.26 -31.43
CA SER A 125 15.97 -27.42 -31.06
C SER A 125 15.39 -28.76 -31.54
N ARG A 126 14.08 -28.85 -31.71
CA ARG A 126 13.39 -30.02 -32.28
C ARG A 126 13.55 -30.09 -33.80
N PHE A 127 13.40 -28.95 -34.48
CA PHE A 127 13.51 -28.87 -35.93
C PHE A 127 14.92 -29.16 -36.44
N THR A 128 15.97 -28.67 -35.77
CA THR A 128 17.36 -28.94 -36.18
C THR A 128 17.81 -30.37 -35.95
N ARG A 129 17.10 -31.15 -35.11
CA ARG A 129 17.44 -32.56 -34.85
C ARG A 129 16.76 -33.52 -35.82
N GLU A 130 15.63 -33.14 -36.42
CA GLU A 130 14.92 -33.92 -37.44
C GLU A 130 15.39 -33.60 -38.88
N PHE A 131 15.96 -32.42 -39.13
CA PHE A 131 16.52 -32.02 -40.43
C PHE A 131 18.05 -32.20 -40.55
N ASN A 132 18.60 -33.33 -40.08
CA ASN A 132 19.94 -33.76 -40.49
C ASN A 132 19.88 -34.93 -41.49
N PRO A 133 19.64 -34.69 -42.80
CA PRO A 133 19.91 -35.68 -43.83
C PRO A 133 21.40 -35.66 -44.16
N GLN A 134 22.25 -36.11 -43.23
CA GLN A 134 23.68 -36.26 -43.51
C GLN A 134 24.32 -37.29 -42.58
N GLY A 135 23.92 -38.55 -42.78
CA GLY A 135 24.78 -39.71 -42.56
C GLY A 135 25.58 -40.00 -43.83
N ALA A 136 26.46 -39.09 -44.23
CA ALA A 136 27.49 -39.36 -45.23
C ALA A 136 28.76 -39.75 -44.49
N GLY A 137 29.18 -41.01 -44.63
CA GLY A 137 30.51 -41.47 -44.23
C GLY A 137 30.55 -42.84 -43.58
N ASN A 138 30.42 -43.92 -44.35
CA ASN A 138 31.17 -45.14 -44.02
C ASN A 138 31.82 -45.71 -45.29
N SER A 139 33.14 -45.73 -45.21
CA SER A 139 34.15 -46.23 -46.14
C SER A 139 33.96 -47.70 -46.52
N ASN A 140 34.12 -48.03 -47.80
CA ASN A 140 35.05 -49.10 -48.26
C ASN A 140 35.02 -49.28 -49.78
N PRO A 141 36.15 -49.13 -50.50
CA PRO A 141 36.34 -49.79 -51.78
C PRO A 141 36.94 -51.19 -51.50
N ILE A 142 36.15 -52.26 -51.66
CA ILE A 142 36.69 -53.63 -51.68
C ILE A 142 36.90 -54.05 -53.13
N SER A 143 38.18 -54.21 -53.46
CA SER A 143 38.71 -54.91 -54.61
C SER A 143 38.19 -56.35 -54.68
N LYS A 144 37.62 -56.74 -55.83
CA LYS A 144 38.08 -57.82 -56.73
C LYS A 144 37.11 -57.98 -57.89
#